data_AF-A0A843H7B2-F1
#
_entry.id   AF-A0A843H7B2-F1
#
_cell.length_a   1.000
_cell.length_b   1.000
_cell.length_c   1.000
_cell.angle_alpha   90.00
_cell.angle_beta   90.00
_cell.angle_gamma   90.00
#
_symmetry.space_group_name_H-M   'P 1'
#
loop_
_entity.id
_entity.type
_entity.pdbx_description
1 polymer ?
#
loop_
_entity_poly.entity_id
_entity_poly.type
_entity_poly.pdbx_seq_one_letter_code
_entity_poly.pdbx_strand_id
1 'polypeptide(L)'
;MQDLTTKNDGIARSKERITKNGEVFTPKALVEKMMDKIPEEKWKDPKATFLEPTFGSGNMLICMLERRISSGISPINALQTLFGVELMQDNVDLCKDRIRDVLRANKVKITKKVNDIIDHNFVCSDFFKWDFENWCSK
;
A
#
# COMPACT_ATOMS: atom_id res chain seq x y z
N MET A 1 14.54 -22.25 -10.24
CA MET A 1 13.37 -21.53 -9.68
C MET A 1 13.92 -20.37 -8.88
N GLN A 2 13.67 -19.11 -9.25
CA GLN A 2 14.12 -17.98 -8.41
C GLN A 2 13.33 -18.00 -7.11
N ASP A 3 14.02 -17.87 -5.98
CA ASP A 3 13.40 -17.83 -4.66
C ASP A 3 12.67 -16.50 -4.48
N LEU A 4 11.39 -16.48 -4.86
CA LEU A 4 10.48 -15.33 -4.78
C LEU A 4 10.34 -14.79 -3.34
N THR A 5 10.81 -15.52 -2.33
CA THR A 5 10.84 -15.04 -0.94
C THR A 5 11.90 -13.97 -0.71
N THR A 6 12.98 -13.97 -1.50
CA THR A 6 14.12 -13.05 -1.29
C THR A 6 14.07 -11.82 -2.18
N LYS A 7 13.26 -11.82 -3.24
CA LYS A 7 13.20 -10.73 -4.20
C LYS A 7 11.82 -10.58 -4.86
N ASN A 8 11.30 -9.36 -4.90
CA ASN A 8 10.10 -9.00 -5.65
C ASN A 8 10.17 -7.55 -6.16
N ASP A 9 9.80 -7.28 -7.41
CA ASP A 9 9.84 -5.95 -8.05
C ASP A 9 11.16 -5.17 -7.83
N GLY A 10 12.30 -5.87 -7.85
CA GLY A 10 13.62 -5.28 -7.63
C GLY A 10 14.02 -5.06 -6.16
N ILE A 11 13.08 -5.26 -5.22
CA ILE A 11 13.33 -5.21 -3.77
C ILE A 11 13.88 -6.56 -3.35
N ALA A 12 15.09 -6.60 -2.79
CA ALA A 12 15.72 -7.81 -2.28
C ALA A 12 15.95 -7.72 -0.77
N ARG A 13 15.58 -8.76 -0.01
CA ARG A 13 15.77 -8.83 1.45
C ARG A 13 16.63 -10.04 1.82
N SER A 14 17.48 -9.87 2.85
CA SER A 14 18.35 -10.97 3.29
C SER A 14 17.54 -12.07 3.96
N LYS A 15 18.05 -13.30 3.91
CA LYS A 15 17.39 -14.45 4.55
C LYS A 15 17.27 -14.28 6.07
N GLU A 16 18.25 -13.63 6.71
CA GLU A 16 18.16 -13.33 8.15
C GLU A 16 17.01 -12.38 8.45
N ARG A 17 16.83 -11.32 7.65
CA ARG A 17 15.75 -10.35 7.82
C ARG A 17 14.38 -11.00 7.64
N ILE A 18 14.23 -11.81 6.58
CA ILE A 18 13.00 -12.58 6.30
C ILE A 18 12.64 -13.46 7.49
N THR A 19 13.62 -14.23 7.98
CA THR A 19 13.38 -15.16 9.09
C THR A 19 13.05 -14.43 10.38
N LYS A 20 13.78 -13.35 10.70
CA LYS A 20 13.61 -12.59 11.93
C LYS A 20 12.29 -11.83 11.98
N ASN A 21 11.86 -11.28 10.86
CA ASN A 21 10.73 -10.35 10.78
C ASN A 21 9.48 -10.98 10.16
N GLY A 22 9.55 -12.24 9.72
CA GLY A 22 8.44 -12.93 9.05
C GLY A 22 8.06 -12.32 7.70
N GLU A 23 8.97 -11.62 7.03
CA GLU A 23 8.66 -10.95 5.77
C GLU A 23 8.52 -11.93 4.62
N VAL A 24 7.32 -12.01 4.06
CA VAL A 24 7.02 -12.82 2.88
C VAL A 24 6.41 -11.91 1.82
N PHE A 25 7.01 -11.92 0.63
CA PHE A 25 6.46 -11.17 -0.49
C PHE A 25 5.25 -11.89 -1.08
N THR A 26 4.11 -11.21 -1.14
CA THR A 26 2.95 -11.67 -1.91
C THR A 26 3.24 -11.53 -3.40
N PRO A 27 3.24 -12.63 -4.19
CA PRO A 27 3.48 -12.56 -5.63
C PRO A 27 2.38 -11.76 -6.33
N LYS A 28 2.74 -11.00 -7.37
CA LYS A 28 1.80 -10.14 -8.12
C LYS A 28 0.53 -10.88 -8.59
N ALA A 29 0.70 -12.08 -9.15
CA ALA A 29 -0.42 -12.90 -9.62
C ALA A 29 -1.38 -13.31 -8.48
N LEU A 30 -0.89 -13.45 -7.24
CA LEU A 30 -1.73 -13.71 -6.09
C LEU A 30 -2.45 -12.43 -5.63
N VAL A 31 -1.76 -11.30 -5.65
CA VAL A 31 -2.36 -9.98 -5.36
C VAL A 31 -3.53 -9.72 -6.31
N GLU A 32 -3.35 -9.89 -7.61
CA GLU A 32 -4.40 -9.69 -8.62
C GLU A 32 -5.63 -10.58 -8.35
N LYS A 33 -5.41 -11.87 -8.07
CA LYS A 33 -6.48 -12.81 -7.69
C LYS A 33 -7.23 -12.39 -6.43
N MET A 34 -6.56 -11.74 -5.48
CA MET A 34 -7.21 -11.23 -4.27
C MET A 34 -8.03 -9.98 -4.58
N MET A 35 -7.53 -9.09 -5.45
CA MET A 35 -8.28 -7.91 -5.89
C MET A 35 -9.55 -8.29 -6.69
N ASP A 36 -9.51 -9.39 -7.44
CA ASP A 36 -10.67 -9.89 -8.20
C ASP A 36 -11.81 -10.42 -7.32
N LYS A 37 -11.55 -10.67 -6.03
CA LYS A 37 -12.61 -11.04 -5.06
C LYS A 37 -13.43 -9.84 -4.58
N ILE A 38 -12.93 -8.62 -4.78
CA ILE A 38 -13.62 -7.40 -4.38
C ILE A 38 -14.62 -7.04 -5.49
N PRO A 39 -15.91 -6.82 -5.15
CA PRO A 39 -16.93 -6.49 -6.14
C PRO A 39 -16.58 -5.25 -6.99
N GLU A 40 -16.94 -5.28 -8.28
CA GLU A 40 -16.55 -4.25 -9.25
C GLU A 40 -17.03 -2.84 -8.85
N GLU A 41 -18.23 -2.76 -8.27
CA GLU A 41 -18.84 -1.52 -7.80
C GLU A 41 -18.01 -0.83 -6.71
N LYS A 42 -17.28 -1.59 -5.88
CA LYS A 42 -16.41 -1.01 -4.84
C LYS A 42 -15.20 -0.30 -5.43
N TRP A 43 -14.68 -0.78 -6.56
CA TRP A 43 -13.56 -0.13 -7.25
C TRP A 43 -13.97 1.20 -7.89
N LYS A 44 -15.25 1.33 -8.27
CA LYS A 44 -15.83 2.53 -8.91
C LYS A 44 -16.45 3.52 -7.91
N ASP A 45 -16.60 3.14 -6.64
CA ASP A 45 -17.16 4.00 -5.60
C ASP A 45 -16.11 5.00 -5.07
N PRO A 46 -16.29 6.32 -5.29
CA PRO A 46 -15.39 7.33 -4.78
C PRO A 46 -15.40 7.46 -3.25
N LYS A 47 -16.38 6.88 -2.55
CA LYS A 47 -16.51 6.90 -1.10
C LYS A 47 -16.04 5.61 -0.42
N ALA A 48 -15.76 4.56 -1.20
CA ALA A 48 -15.27 3.31 -0.64
C ALA A 48 -13.86 3.50 -0.05
N THR A 49 -13.68 3.03 1.18
CA THR A 49 -12.39 3.02 1.87
C THR A 49 -11.75 1.64 1.77
N PHE A 50 -10.42 1.64 1.62
CA PHE A 50 -9.60 0.43 1.55
C PHE A 50 -8.51 0.52 2.61
N LEU A 51 -8.21 -0.60 3.28
CA LEU A 51 -7.23 -0.69 4.35
C LEU A 51 -6.34 -1.90 4.11
N GLU A 52 -5.02 -1.70 4.19
CA GLU A 52 -4.04 -2.78 4.28
C GLU A 52 -3.31 -2.70 5.64
N PRO A 53 -3.62 -3.60 6.59
CA PRO A 53 -3.16 -3.49 7.98
C PRO A 53 -1.70 -3.89 8.22
N THR A 54 -1.05 -4.50 7.22
CA THR A 54 0.35 -4.94 7.27
C THR A 54 0.95 -4.83 5.87
N PHE A 55 1.09 -3.61 5.36
CA PHE A 55 1.29 -3.40 3.93
C PHE A 55 2.68 -3.75 3.42
N GLY A 56 3.67 -3.99 4.30
CA GLY A 56 5.04 -4.33 3.91
C GLY A 56 5.62 -3.31 2.93
N SER A 57 6.23 -3.78 1.84
CA SER A 57 6.70 -2.86 0.79
C SER A 57 5.60 -2.25 -0.08
N GLY A 58 4.33 -2.60 0.14
CA GLY A 58 3.17 -1.98 -0.51
C GLY A 58 2.58 -2.77 -1.68
N ASN A 59 2.88 -4.05 -1.89
CA ASN A 59 2.40 -4.76 -3.09
C ASN A 59 0.87 -4.76 -3.25
N MET A 60 0.13 -5.06 -2.18
CA MET A 60 -1.34 -5.00 -2.23
C MET A 60 -1.83 -3.57 -2.35
N LEU A 61 -1.27 -2.65 -1.56
CA LEU A 61 -1.66 -1.25 -1.50
C LEU A 61 -1.47 -0.56 -2.87
N ILE A 62 -0.34 -0.76 -3.53
CA ILE A 62 -0.07 -0.23 -4.88
C ILE A 62 -1.08 -0.81 -5.88
N CYS A 63 -1.37 -2.11 -5.83
CA CYS A 63 -2.36 -2.72 -6.72
C CYS A 63 -3.78 -2.15 -6.47
N MET A 64 -4.17 -1.93 -5.21
CA MET A 64 -5.43 -1.27 -4.87
C MET A 64 -5.49 0.15 -5.44
N LEU A 65 -4.43 0.94 -5.26
CA LEU A 65 -4.33 2.32 -5.77
C LEU A 65 -4.46 2.36 -7.30
N GLU A 66 -3.68 1.55 -8.01
CA GLU A 66 -3.71 1.46 -9.48
C GLU A 66 -5.07 0.99 -10.00
N ARG A 67 -5.65 -0.05 -9.38
CA ARG A 67 -6.96 -0.58 -9.79
C ARG A 67 -8.06 0.45 -9.63
N ARG A 68 -8.08 1.22 -8.54
CA ARG A 68 -9.04 2.31 -8.34
C ARG A 68 -8.88 3.42 -9.37
N ILE A 69 -7.64 3.82 -9.67
CA ILE A 69 -7.36 4.81 -10.71
C ILE A 69 -7.87 4.31 -12.07
N SER A 70 -7.57 3.06 -12.43
CA SER A 70 -8.03 2.46 -13.69
C SER A 70 -9.55 2.30 -13.77
N SER A 71 -10.23 2.24 -12.62
CA SER A 71 -11.70 2.17 -12.52
C SER A 71 -12.38 3.55 -12.60
N GLY A 72 -11.62 4.61 -12.86
CA GLY A 72 -12.14 5.97 -13.06
C GLY A 72 -12.12 6.87 -11.82
N ILE A 73 -11.60 6.39 -10.68
CA ILE A 73 -11.39 7.24 -9.51
C ILE A 73 -10.18 8.15 -9.75
N SER A 74 -10.30 9.44 -9.44
CA SER A 74 -9.15 10.34 -9.58
C SER A 74 -8.00 9.88 -8.67
N PRO A 75 -6.72 10.01 -9.08
CA PRO A 75 -5.60 9.54 -8.27
C PRO A 75 -5.55 10.14 -6.86
N ILE A 76 -5.96 11.40 -6.70
CA ILE A 76 -6.04 12.05 -5.38
C ILE A 76 -7.16 11.44 -4.53
N ASN A 77 -8.34 11.18 -5.10
CA ASN A 77 -9.40 10.55 -4.33
C ASN A 77 -9.04 9.10 -3.95
N ALA A 78 -8.48 8.34 -4.89
CA ALA A 78 -8.01 6.98 -4.64
C ALA A 78 -6.97 6.93 -3.50
N LEU A 79 -6.06 7.90 -3.46
CA LEU A 79 -5.09 8.08 -2.39
C LEU A 79 -5.76 8.43 -1.05
N GLN A 80 -6.68 9.40 -1.04
CA GLN A 80 -7.35 9.89 0.18
C GLN A 80 -8.19 8.82 0.89
N THR A 81 -8.68 7.84 0.15
CA THR A 81 -9.55 6.77 0.66
C THR A 81 -8.85 5.40 0.71
N LEU A 82 -7.51 5.40 0.68
CA LEU A 82 -6.68 4.21 0.88
C LEU A 82 -5.79 4.42 2.11
N PHE A 83 -5.77 3.44 2.99
CA PHE A 83 -5.11 3.51 4.30
C PHE A 83 -4.20 2.31 4.50
N GLY A 84 -3.15 2.47 5.31
CA GLY A 84 -2.30 1.36 5.68
C GLY A 84 -1.51 1.59 6.97
N VAL A 85 -1.27 0.49 7.67
CA VAL A 85 -0.38 0.42 8.84
C VAL A 85 0.72 -0.59 8.53
N GLU A 86 1.95 -0.28 8.94
CA GLU A 86 3.10 -1.18 8.80
C GLU A 86 4.04 -0.99 9.98
N LEU A 87 4.63 -2.08 10.45
CA LEU A 87 5.48 -2.07 11.64
C LEU A 87 6.88 -1.50 11.35
N MET A 88 7.38 -1.73 10.14
CA MET A 88 8.76 -1.41 9.78
C MET A 88 8.87 -0.11 9.00
N GLN A 89 9.59 0.88 9.55
CA GLN A 89 9.75 2.20 8.93
C GLN A 89 10.36 2.14 7.52
N ASP A 90 11.32 1.25 7.25
CA ASP A 90 11.93 1.14 5.93
C ASP A 90 10.95 0.59 4.87
N ASN A 91 9.99 -0.25 5.28
CA ASN A 91 8.89 -0.69 4.43
C ASN A 91 7.89 0.45 4.18
N VAL A 92 7.59 1.26 5.21
CA VAL A 92 6.75 2.46 5.10
C VAL A 92 7.35 3.45 4.09
N ASP A 93 8.62 3.78 4.23
CA ASP A 93 9.30 4.75 3.36
C ASP A 93 9.31 4.26 1.90
N LEU A 94 9.66 2.99 1.69
CA LEU A 94 9.63 2.35 0.37
C LEU A 94 8.23 2.36 -0.25
N CYS A 95 7.20 2.02 0.52
CA CYS A 95 5.81 2.06 0.05
C CYS A 95 5.39 3.48 -0.34
N LYS A 96 5.74 4.48 0.47
CA LYS A 96 5.44 5.89 0.19
C LYS A 96 6.12 6.37 -1.09
N ASP A 97 7.35 5.95 -1.37
CA ASP A 97 8.02 6.28 -2.63
C ASP A 97 7.34 5.63 -3.83
N ARG A 98 6.95 4.35 -3.72
CA ARG A 98 6.16 3.68 -4.77
C ARG A 98 4.82 4.37 -5.03
N ILE A 99 4.13 4.82 -3.97
CA ILE A 99 2.89 5.60 -4.11
C ILE A 99 3.15 6.89 -4.90
N ARG A 100 4.23 7.63 -4.56
CA ARG A 100 4.61 8.84 -5.29
C ARG A 100 4.88 8.55 -6.77
N ASP A 101 5.47 7.41 -7.09
CA ASP A 101 5.73 7.01 -8.48
C ASP A 101 4.44 6.71 -9.24
N VAL A 102 3.47 6.00 -8.64
CA VAL A 102 2.13 5.79 -9.23
C VAL A 102 1.43 7.13 -9.47
N LEU A 103 1.50 8.06 -8.53
CA LEU A 103 0.90 9.39 -8.66
C LEU A 103 1.56 10.20 -9.79
N ARG A 104 2.90 10.20 -9.88
CA ARG A 104 3.65 10.86 -10.97
C ARG A 104 3.31 10.27 -12.34
N ALA A 105 3.21 8.94 -12.44
CA ALA A 105 2.80 8.26 -13.68
C ALA A 105 1.40 8.70 -14.13
N ASN A 106 0.52 9.01 -13.17
CA ASN A 106 -0.82 9.56 -13.41
C ASN A 106 -0.86 11.10 -13.43
N LYS A 107 0.27 11.75 -13.72
CA LYS A 107 0.42 13.21 -13.92
C LYS A 107 0.04 14.05 -12.70
N VAL A 108 0.06 13.49 -11.50
CA VAL A 108 -0.15 14.23 -10.25
C VAL A 108 1.15 14.90 -9.81
N LYS A 109 1.10 16.21 -9.59
CA LYS A 109 2.20 16.94 -8.95
C LYS A 109 2.26 16.62 -7.46
N ILE A 110 3.40 16.13 -6.98
CA ILE A 110 3.63 15.86 -5.55
C ILE A 110 3.86 17.21 -4.84
N THR A 111 2.79 17.76 -4.29
CA THR A 111 2.80 18.98 -3.47
C THR A 111 2.88 18.64 -1.99
N LYS A 112 3.10 19.65 -1.13
CA LYS A 112 3.01 19.46 0.33
C LYS A 112 1.69 18.80 0.73
N LYS A 113 0.55 19.26 0.19
CA LYS A 113 -0.78 18.68 0.49
C LYS A 113 -0.87 17.19 0.11
N VAL A 114 -0.25 16.77 -0.99
CA VAL A 114 -0.21 15.35 -1.39
C VAL A 114 0.64 14.54 -0.42
N ASN A 115 1.81 15.06 -0.02
CA ASN A 115 2.62 14.41 1.01
C ASN A 115 1.90 14.35 2.36
N ASP A 116 1.18 15.41 2.75
CA ASP A 116 0.40 15.41 3.99
C ASP A 116 -0.65 14.27 3.99
N ILE A 117 -1.29 13.98 2.84
CA ILE A 117 -2.21 12.83 2.69
C ILE A 117 -1.44 11.50 2.81
N ILE A 118 -0.29 11.37 2.12
CA ILE A 118 0.53 10.15 2.18
C ILE A 118 1.00 9.88 3.62
N ASP A 119 1.44 10.92 4.32
CA ASP A 119 1.96 10.79 5.69
C ASP A 119 0.86 10.55 6.71
N HIS A 120 -0.34 11.08 6.46
CA HIS A 120 -1.53 10.75 7.25
C HIS A 120 -1.97 9.31 7.02
N ASN A 121 -2.18 8.88 5.77
CA ASN A 121 -2.85 7.61 5.45
C ASN A 121 -1.95 6.36 5.58
N PHE A 122 -0.63 6.51 5.54
CA PHE A 122 0.32 5.38 5.60
C PHE A 122 1.29 5.57 6.77
N VAL A 123 1.05 4.84 7.85
CA VAL A 123 1.70 5.07 9.14
C VAL A 123 2.61 3.92 9.54
N CYS A 124 3.72 4.27 10.19
CA CYS A 124 4.59 3.30 10.85
C CYS A 124 4.06 3.06 12.26
N SER A 125 3.42 1.92 12.51
CA SER A 125 2.90 1.59 13.83
C SER A 125 2.69 0.08 14.00
N ASP A 126 2.56 -0.33 15.26
CA ASP A 126 2.05 -1.65 15.60
C ASP A 126 0.54 -1.68 15.33
N PHE A 127 0.11 -2.48 14.35
CA PHE A 127 -1.29 -2.64 13.98
C PHE A 127 -2.19 -2.97 15.18
N PHE A 128 -1.70 -3.73 16.17
CA PHE A 128 -2.50 -4.06 17.35
C PHE A 128 -2.68 -2.89 18.32
N LYS A 129 -1.85 -1.85 18.19
CA LYS A 129 -1.89 -0.62 19.02
C LYS A 129 -2.41 0.59 18.26
N TRP A 130 -2.76 0.45 16.98
CA TRP A 130 -3.37 1.52 16.22
C TRP A 130 -4.87 1.62 16.52
N ASP A 131 -5.37 2.84 16.66
CA ASP A 131 -6.80 3.14 16.72
C ASP A 131 -7.30 3.41 15.30
N PHE A 132 -8.04 2.45 14.74
CA PHE A 132 -8.60 2.56 13.39
C PHE A 132 -9.82 3.47 13.31
N GLU A 133 -10.49 3.73 14.43
CA GLU A 133 -11.66 4.61 14.47
C GLU A 133 -11.22 6.07 14.47
N ASN A 134 -10.20 6.39 15.27
CA ASN A 134 -9.68 7.75 15.41
C ASN A 134 -8.43 8.04 14.56
N TRP A 135 -7.89 7.01 13.90
CA TRP A 135 -6.69 7.06 13.06
C TRP A 135 -5.47 7.68 13.77
N CYS A 136 -5.16 7.12 14.95
CA CYS A 136 -4.03 7.54 15.77
C CYS A 136 -3.43 6.37 16.57
N SER A 137 -2.27 6.60 17.18
CA SER A 137 -1.68 5.65 18.14
C SER A 137 -2.51 5.61 19.43
N LYS A 138 -2.81 4.40 19.93
CA LYS A 138 -3.40 4.21 21.27
C LYS A 138 -2.39 4.47 22.39
#